data_AF-A0A8T5HF04-F1
#
_entry.id   AF-A0A8T5HF04-F1
#
_cell.length_a   1.000
_cell.length_b   1.000
_cell.length_c   1.000
_cell.angle_alpha   90.00
_cell.angle_beta   90.00
_cell.angle_gamma   90.00
#
_symmetry.space_group_name_H-M   'P 1'
#
loop_
_entity.id
_entity.type
_entity.pdbx_description
1 polymer ?
#
loop_
_entity_poly.entity_id
_entity_poly.type
_entity_poly.pdbx_seq_one_letter_code
_entity_poly.pdbx_strand_id
1 'polypeptide(L)' 'MDWWYTDILKGTGTFKLFNNEIKLEPGVFIFMPANAPHSLKADEDLAMLLCLNSE' A
#
# COMPACT_ATOMS: atom_id res chain seq x y z
N MET A 1 -5.79 17.87 1.49
CA MET A 1 -5.38 17.30 0.16
C MET A 1 -5.26 15.81 0.40
N ASP A 2 -6.33 15.09 0.09
CA ASP A 2 -6.66 13.86 0.82
C ASP A 2 -5.98 12.66 0.15
N TRP A 3 -4.68 12.52 0.40
CA TRP A 3 -3.86 11.41 -0.10
C TRP A 3 -3.28 10.63 1.07
N TRP A 4 -3.21 9.31 0.92
CA TRP A 4 -2.52 8.42 1.85
C TRP A 4 -1.34 7.78 1.14
N TYR A 5 -0.34 7.35 1.91
CA TYR A 5 0.77 6.59 1.36
C TYR A 5 1.19 5.45 2.25
N THR A 6 1.79 4.43 1.63
CA THR A 6 2.43 3.33 2.33
C THR A 6 3.77 2.99 1.70
N ASP A 7 4.75 2.69 2.55
CA ASP A 7 6.06 2.17 2.17
C ASP A 7 6.20 0.73 2.65
N ILE A 8 6.72 -0.16 1.82
CA ILE A 8 6.98 -1.55 2.18
C ILE A 8 8.39 -1.66 2.75
N LEU A 9 8.49 -2.07 4.02
CA LEU A 9 9.74 -2.17 4.75
C LEU A 9 10.33 -3.58 4.70
N LYS A 10 9.47 -4.61 4.63
CA LYS A 10 9.85 -6.03 4.59
C LYS A 10 8.74 -6.87 3.97
N GLY A 11 9.12 -7.97 3.32
CA GLY A 11 8.21 -9.02 2.87
C GLY A 11 7.64 -8.76 1.48
N THR A 12 6.78 -9.67 1.04
CA THR A 12 6.19 -9.65 -0.29
C THR A 12 4.68 -9.92 -0.27
N GLY A 13 4.01 -9.53 -1.35
CA GLY A 13 2.57 -9.71 -1.49
C GLY A 13 2.01 -9.01 -2.72
N THR A 14 0.69 -8.87 -2.74
CA THR A 14 -0.06 -8.15 -3.78
C THR A 14 -0.92 -7.08 -3.15
N PHE A 15 -0.80 -5.85 -3.65
CA PHE A 15 -1.69 -4.74 -3.34
C PHE A 15 -2.58 -4.48 -4.54
N LYS A 16 -3.89 -4.61 -4.34
CA LYS A 16 -4.87 -4.27 -5.36
C LYS A 16 -5.36 -2.85 -5.11
N LEU A 17 -5.17 -1.98 -6.09
CA LEU A 17 -5.66 -0.60 -6.08
C LEU A 17 -6.59 -0.42 -7.28
N PHE A 18 -7.88 -0.22 -7.03
CA PHE A 18 -8.93 -0.34 -8.06
C PHE A 18 -8.83 -1.69 -8.80
N ASN A 19 -8.54 -1.65 -10.10
CA ASN A 19 -8.40 -2.82 -10.96
C ASN A 19 -6.93 -3.17 -11.26
N ASN A 20 -5.98 -2.48 -10.62
CA ASN A 20 -4.56 -2.68 -10.80
C ASN A 20 -4.00 -3.53 -9.66
N GLU A 21 -3.17 -4.50 -10.02
CA GLU A 21 -2.37 -5.27 -9.06
C GLU A 21 -0.95 -4.72 -9.05
N ILE A 22 -0.46 -4.43 -7.84
CA ILE A 22 0.86 -3.89 -7.57
C ILE A 22 1.58 -4.94 -6.74
N LYS A 23 2.75 -5.37 -7.22
CA LYS A 23 3.62 -6.25 -6.44
C LYS A 23 4.17 -5.50 -5.23
N LEU A 24 4.03 -6.07 -4.04
CA LEU A 24 4.65 -5.56 -2.83
C LEU A 24 6.04 -6.19 -2.67
N GLU A 25 7.05 -5.34 -2.49
CA GLU A 25 8.41 -5.71 -2.13
C GLU A 25 9.10 -4.51 -1.48
N PRO A 26 10.18 -4.72 -0.68
CA PRO A 26 10.83 -3.63 0.04
C PRO A 26 11.24 -2.47 -0.88
N GLY A 27 10.88 -1.24 -0.48
CA GLY A 27 11.11 -0.02 -1.26
C GLY A 27 10.00 0.34 -2.25
N VAL A 28 8.95 -0.48 -2.37
CA VAL A 28 7.73 -0.08 -3.08
C VAL A 28 6.98 0.94 -2.26
N PHE A 29 6.81 2.13 -2.84
CA PHE A 29 6.09 3.24 -2.24
C PHE A 29 4.79 3.50 -3.03
N ILE A 30 3.65 3.39 -2.36
CA ILE A 30 2.32 3.53 -2.99
C ILE A 30 1.68 4.82 -2.48
N PHE A 31 1.36 5.73 -3.40
CA PHE A 31 0.48 6.88 -3.15
C PHE A 31 -0.92 6.57 -3.64
N MET A 32 -1.94 6.85 -2.83
CA MET A 32 -3.33 6.62 -3.20
C MET A 32 -4.27 7.74 -2.71
N PRO A 33 -5.35 8.05 -3.44
CA PRO A 33 -6.38 8.95 -2.93
C PRO A 33 -7.00 8.39 -1.64
N ALA A 34 -7.44 9.28 -0.75
CA ALA A 34 -8.25 8.89 0.39
C ALA A 34 -9.51 8.15 -0.10
N ASN A 35 -9.89 7.10 0.64
CA ASN A 35 -11.02 6.22 0.30
C ASN A 35 -10.90 5.46 -1.03
N ALA A 36 -9.76 5.47 -1.71
CA ALA A 36 -9.56 4.65 -2.90
C ALA A 36 -9.78 3.17 -2.55
N PRO A 37 -10.67 2.42 -3.23
CA PRO A 37 -10.85 1.00 -2.95
C PRO A 37 -9.56 0.22 -3.15
N HIS A 38 -9.13 -0.46 -2.09
CA HIS A 38 -7.91 -1.26 -2.11
C HIS A 38 -8.03 -2.50 -1.23
N SER A 39 -7.16 -3.48 -1.50
CA SER A 39 -6.99 -4.67 -0.68
C SER A 39 -5.54 -5.11 -0.70
N LEU A 40 -5.08 -5.73 0.38
CA LEU A 40 -3.72 -6.24 0.52
C LEU A 40 -3.78 -7.75 0.80
N LYS A 41 -2.92 -8.50 0.11
CA LYS A 41 -2.64 -9.91 0.39
C LYS A 41 -1.14 -10.07 0.61
N ALA A 42 -0.75 -10.44 1.82
CA ALA A 42 0.63 -10.81 2.10
C ALA A 42 0.87 -12.26 1.69
N ASP A 43 2.03 -12.54 1.08
CA ASP A 43 2.47 -13.91 0.76
C ASP A 43 3.45 -14.46 1.81
N GLU A 44 4.01 -13.59 2.64
CA GLU A 44 4.85 -13.88 3.80
C GLU A 44 4.70 -12.78 4.88
N ASP A 45 5.50 -12.82 5.95
CA ASP A 45 5.53 -11.75 6.95
C ASP A 45 5.86 -10.38 6.32
N LEU A 46 4.86 -9.51 6.27
CA LEU A 46 4.93 -8.19 5.65
C LEU A 46 4.99 -7.09 6.72
N ALA A 47 5.92 -6.15 6.58
CA ALA A 47 5.97 -4.92 7.36
C ALA A 47 5.85 -3.70 6.44
N MET A 48 4.98 -2.76 6.80
CA MET A 48 4.76 -1.53 6.04
C MET A 48 4.61 -0.32 6.97
N LEU A 49 5.03 0.85 6.50
CA LEU A 49 4.75 2.14 7.14
C LEU A 49 3.57 2.80 6.44
N LEU A 50 2.44 2.88 7.13
CA LEU A 50 1.25 3.59 6.67
C LEU A 50 1.24 5.02 7.22
N CYS A 51 0.97 6.00 6.35
CA CYS A 51 0.74 7.38 6.75
C CYS A 51 -0.61 7.86 6.23
N LEU A 52 -1.45 8.29 7.17
CA LEU A 52 -2.80 8.81 6.93
C LEU A 52 -2.78 10.31 7.21
N ASN A 53 -3.12 11.10 6.19
CA ASN A 53 -3.40 12.53 6.34
C ASN A 53 -4.91 12.73 6.64
N SER A 54 -5.24 13.63 7.57
CA SER A 54 -6.61 14.02 7.93
C SER A 54 -6.91 15.52 7.74
N GLU A 55 -6.12 16.26 6.97
CA GLU A 55 -6.33 17.69 6.64
C GLU A 55 -6.86 17.95 5.22
#